data_AF-A0A969JXW3-F1
#
_entry.id   AF-A0A969JXW3-F1
#
_cell.length_a   1.000
_cell.length_b   1.000
_cell.length_c   1.000
_cell.angle_alpha   90.00
_cell.angle_beta   90.00
_cell.angle_gamma   90.00
#
_symmetry.space_group_name_H-M   'P 1'
#
loop_
_entity.id
_entity.type
_entity.pdbx_description
1 polymer ?
#
loop_
_entity_poly.entity_id
_entity_poly.type
_entity_poly.pdbx_seq_one_letter_code
_entity_poly.pdbx_strand_id
1 'polypeptide(L)' 'MAKRNAFYAQSGGVTSVINASACGVIETARAHPKHIGKVFAGN' A
#
# COMPACT_ATOMS: atom_id res chain seq x y z
N MET A 1 16.60 1.87 -14.48
CA MET A 1 15.59 0.80 -14.28
C MET A 1 14.25 1.46 -13.96
N ALA A 2 13.13 0.96 -14.50
CA ALA A 2 11.81 1.44 -14.12
C ALA A 2 11.51 1.04 -12.65
N LYS A 3 10.91 1.96 -11.89
CA LYS A 3 10.50 1.69 -10.51
C LYS A 3 9.32 0.72 -10.50
N ARG A 4 9.30 -0.20 -9.54
CA ARG A 4 8.17 -1.12 -9.36
C ARG A 4 7.02 -0.37 -8.70
N ASN A 5 5.80 -0.56 -9.18
CA ASN A 5 4.61 -0.04 -8.52
C ASN A 5 4.11 -1.06 -7.51
N ALA A 6 3.35 -0.60 -6.52
CA ALA A 6 2.66 -1.43 -5.55
C ALA A 6 1.14 -1.38 -5.76
N PHE A 7 0.45 -2.47 -5.44
CA PHE A 7 -1.01 -2.55 -5.43
C PHE A 7 -1.44 -3.09 -4.07
N TYR A 8 -2.29 -2.35 -3.36
CA TYR A 8 -2.86 -2.73 -2.08
C TYR A 8 -4.35 -3.03 -2.27
N ALA A 9 -4.80 -4.18 -1.75
CA ALA A 9 -6.21 -4.53 -1.70
C ALA A 9 -6.51 -5.23 -0.39
N GLN A 10 -7.74 -5.08 0.08
CA GLN A 10 -8.26 -5.77 1.25
C GLN A 10 -9.18 -6.90 0.79
N SER A 11 -9.20 -8.01 1.52
CA SER A 11 -10.11 -9.11 1.24
C SER A 11 -10.84 -9.54 2.51
N GLY A 12 -12.06 -10.05 2.34
CA GLY A 12 -12.94 -10.45 3.45
C GLY A 12 -13.64 -9.27 4.13
N GLY A 13 -14.18 -9.53 5.33
CA GLY A 13 -14.88 -8.52 6.13
C GLY A 13 -13.91 -7.52 6.75
N VAL A 14 -14.29 -6.24 6.74
CA VAL A 14 -13.51 -5.17 7.38
C VAL A 14 -13.44 -5.36 8.90
N THR A 15 -12.33 -4.90 9.49
CA THR A 15 -12.14 -4.88 10.95
C THR A 15 -11.85 -3.46 11.44
N SER A 16 -12.02 -3.20 12.73
CA SER A 16 -11.80 -1.87 13.33
C SER A 16 -10.38 -1.31 13.13
N VAL A 17 -9.41 -2.17 12.81
CA VAL A 17 -7.99 -1.81 12.70
C VAL A 17 -7.41 -2.02 11.29
N ILE A 18 -8.20 -2.46 10.32
CA ILE A 18 -7.66 -2.81 8.98
C ILE A 18 -7.02 -1.60 8.27
N ASN A 19 -7.52 -0.39 8.54
CA ASN A 19 -6.96 0.85 8.00
C ASN A 19 -5.61 1.22 8.63
N ALA A 20 -5.31 0.79 9.85
CA ALA A 20 -3.99 1.00 10.45
C ALA A 20 -2.92 0.19 9.69
N SER A 21 -3.24 -1.05 9.32
CA SER A 21 -2.39 -1.88 8.46
C SER A 21 -2.20 -1.25 7.07
N ALA A 22 -3.29 -0.77 6.45
CA ALA A 22 -3.23 -0.06 5.18
C ALA A 22 -2.32 1.17 5.25
N CYS A 23 -2.46 1.97 6.32
CA CYS A 23 -1.64 3.14 6.57
C CYS A 23 -0.16 2.79 6.62
N GLY A 24 0.24 1.80 7.42
CA GLY A 24 1.64 1.38 7.55
C GLY A 24 2.26 0.93 6.22
N VAL A 25 1.51 0.21 5.39
CA VAL A 25 1.96 -0.19 4.04
C VAL A 25 2.17 1.03 3.15
N ILE A 26 1.19 1.94 3.10
CA ILE A 26 1.21 3.10 2.20
C ILE A 26 2.29 4.11 2.61
N GLU A 27 2.43 4.39 3.90
CA GLU A 27 3.45 5.30 4.42
C GLU A 27 4.86 4.76 4.17
N THR A 28 5.09 3.47 4.42
CA THR A 28 6.38 2.84 4.16
C THR A 28 6.73 2.88 2.67
N ALA A 29 5.75 2.62 1.79
CA ALA A 29 5.97 2.71 0.35
C ALA A 29 6.33 4.14 -0.09
N ARG A 30 5.66 5.16 0.48
CA ARG A 30 5.94 6.58 0.22
C ARG A 30 7.31 7.01 0.74
N ALA A 31 7.76 6.46 1.87
CA ALA A 31 9.07 6.74 2.44
C ALA A 31 10.23 6.13 1.62
N HIS A 32 9.94 5.16 0.74
CA HIS A 32 10.93 4.45 -0.08
C HIS A 32 10.74 4.69 -1.60
N PRO A 33 10.74 5.95 -2.07
CA PRO A 33 10.45 6.28 -3.48
C PRO A 33 11.55 5.84 -4.44
N LYS A 34 12.72 5.42 -3.93
CA LYS A 34 13.79 4.80 -4.72
C LYS A 34 13.42 3.38 -5.14
N HIS A 35 12.57 2.69 -4.37
CA HIS A 35 12.20 1.30 -4.58
C HIS A 35 10.78 1.16 -5.14
N ILE A 36 9.84 1.97 -4.66
CA ILE A 36 8.42 1.93 -5.03
C ILE A 36 8.02 3.22 -5.75
N GLY A 37 7.36 3.07 -6.90
CA GLY A 37 6.82 4.16 -7.71
C GLY A 37 5.43 4.59 -7.23
N LYS A 38 4.40 4.22 -7.98
CA LYS A 38 3.00 4.48 -7.62
C LYS A 38 2.46 3.39 -6.70
N VAL A 39 1.57 3.79 -5.79
CA VAL A 39 0.75 2.87 -5.00
C VAL A 39 -0.68 2.97 -5.53
N PHE A 40 -1.19 1.86 -6.04
CA PHE A 40 -2.58 1.71 -6.47
C PHE A 40 -3.37 1.00 -5.36
N ALA A 41 -4.66 1.30 -5.25
CA ALA A 41 -5.56 0.64 -4.34
C ALA A 41 -6.69 -0.03 -5.12
N GLY A 42 -7.06 -1.25 -4.72
CA GLY A 42 -8.21 -1.98 -5.24
C GLY A 42 -9.13 -2.44 -4.12
N ASN A 43 -10.38 -2.70 -4.50
CA ASN A 43 -11.41 -3.26 -3.63
C ASN A 43 -11.51 -4.77 -3.82
#